data_AF-A0A2P8F223-F1
#
_entry.id   AF-A0A2P8F223-F1
#
_cell.length_a   1.000
_cell.length_b   1.000
_cell.length_c   1.000
_cell.angle_alpha   90.00
_cell.angle_beta   90.00
_cell.angle_gamma   90.00
#
_symmetry.space_group_name_H-M   'P 1'
#
loop_
_entity.id
_entity.type
_entity.pdbx_description
1 polymer ?
#
loop_
_entity_poly.entity_id
_entity_poly.type
_entity_poly.pdbx_seq_one_letter_code
_entity_poly.pdbx_strand_id
1 'polypeptide(L)'
;MTFKPYRTFAATLLALLLSLPAFALSLDDAKTQGLIGERSTGYLGVVTTSPSADVTRLVQQVNAKRRELYQQKAASAGVSVEVMELRTGQRLQERTPAGEYIQDANGRWVRK
;
A
#
# COMPACT_ATOMS: atom_id res chain seq x y z
N MET A 1 28.06 -22.94 46.01
CA MET A 1 27.15 -22.67 44.86
C MET A 1 27.78 -21.56 44.01
N THR A 2 28.42 -21.91 42.89
CA THR A 2 29.07 -20.95 41.99
C THR A 2 28.29 -20.87 40.68
N PHE A 3 27.53 -19.79 40.50
CA PHE A 3 26.89 -19.47 39.23
C PHE A 3 27.98 -19.17 38.18
N LYS A 4 27.92 -19.81 37.01
CA LYS A 4 28.81 -19.56 35.85
C LYS A 4 28.14 -18.52 34.93
N PRO A 5 28.44 -17.21 35.03
CA PRO A 5 27.76 -16.14 34.28
C PRO A 5 28.08 -16.14 32.77
N TYR A 6 29.07 -16.91 32.34
CA TYR A 6 29.58 -16.89 30.97
C TYR A 6 28.65 -17.60 29.96
N ARG A 7 27.83 -18.56 30.43
CA ARG A 7 26.88 -19.30 29.59
C ARG A 7 25.65 -18.48 29.24
N THR A 8 25.20 -17.61 30.14
CA THR A 8 24.08 -16.68 29.91
C THR A 8 24.48 -15.52 29.00
N PHE A 9 25.71 -15.01 29.11
CA PHE A 9 26.22 -13.96 28.22
C PHE A 9 26.36 -14.40 26.75
N ALA A 10 26.73 -15.67 26.50
CA ALA A 10 26.82 -16.19 25.14
C ALA A 10 25.43 -16.34 24.46
N ALA A 11 24.38 -16.64 25.23
CA ALA A 11 23.03 -16.81 24.71
C ALA A 11 22.34 -15.47 24.37
N THR A 12 22.59 -14.41 25.15
CA THR A 12 22.07 -13.06 24.85
C THR A 12 22.76 -12.41 23.65
N LEU A 13 24.05 -12.69 23.41
CA LEU A 13 24.77 -12.17 22.25
C LEU A 13 24.29 -12.80 20.92
N LEU A 14 23.88 -14.08 20.95
CA LEU A 14 23.36 -14.78 19.77
C LEU A 14 21.95 -14.31 19.37
N ALA A 15 21.11 -13.91 20.34
CA ALA A 15 19.77 -13.38 20.06
C ALA A 15 19.79 -12.00 19.38
N LEU A 16 20.84 -11.19 19.60
CA LEU A 16 20.98 -9.87 18.99
C LEU A 16 21.33 -9.95 17.49
N LEU A 17 21.94 -11.06 17.05
CA LEU A 17 22.35 -11.31 15.66
C LEU A 17 21.20 -11.73 14.73
N LEU A 18 20.00 -12.00 15.27
CA LEU A 18 18.81 -12.42 14.50
C LEU A 18 17.82 -11.27 14.24
N SER A 19 18.21 -10.02 14.47
CA SER A 19 17.40 -8.86 14.08
C SER A 19 17.43 -8.66 12.56
N LEU A 20 16.73 -9.54 11.84
CA LEU A 20 16.54 -9.40 10.40
C LEU A 20 15.75 -8.11 10.12
N PRO A 21 16.16 -7.32 9.12
CA PRO A 21 15.36 -6.17 8.71
C PRO A 21 13.99 -6.65 8.23
N ALA A 22 12.93 -6.18 8.89
CA ALA A 22 11.58 -6.37 8.40
C ALA A 22 11.36 -5.44 7.21
N PHE A 23 11.31 -6.00 5.99
CA PHE A 23 10.96 -5.22 4.80
C PHE A 23 9.46 -4.89 4.83
N ALA A 24 9.13 -3.61 4.90
CA ALA A 24 7.75 -3.16 4.73
C ALA A 24 7.34 -3.30 3.26
N LEU A 25 6.14 -3.82 3.01
CA LEU A 25 5.57 -3.88 1.66
C LEU A 25 5.39 -2.46 1.11
N SER A 26 6.08 -2.14 0.01
CA SER A 26 5.96 -0.84 -0.64
C SER A 26 4.72 -0.78 -1.53
N LEU A 27 4.26 0.44 -1.85
CA LEU A 27 3.17 0.67 -2.79
C LEU A 27 3.50 0.11 -4.18
N ASP A 28 4.71 0.37 -4.66
CA ASP A 28 5.17 -0.03 -5.98
C ASP A 28 5.27 -1.56 -6.10
N ASP A 29 5.85 -2.22 -5.09
CA ASP A 29 5.92 -3.68 -5.02
C ASP A 29 4.53 -4.30 -5.02
N ALA A 30 3.61 -3.76 -4.22
CA ALA A 30 2.25 -4.27 -4.13
C ALA A 30 1.47 -4.14 -5.45
N LYS A 31 1.67 -3.04 -6.21
CA LYS A 31 1.07 -2.86 -7.54
C LYS A 31 1.70 -3.79 -8.57
N THR A 32 3.04 -3.87 -8.61
CA THR A 32 3.79 -4.72 -9.53
C THR A 32 3.47 -6.20 -9.34
N GLN A 33 3.32 -6.65 -8.09
CA GLN A 33 2.92 -8.01 -7.74
C GLN A 33 1.43 -8.30 -7.99
N GLY A 34 0.63 -7.30 -8.39
CA GLY A 34 -0.80 -7.45 -8.62
C GLY A 34 -1.62 -7.69 -7.36
N LEU A 35 -1.11 -7.30 -6.19
CA LEU A 35 -1.84 -7.40 -4.93
C LEU A 35 -2.95 -6.33 -4.84
N ILE A 36 -2.68 -5.18 -5.44
CA ILE A 36 -3.54 -4.00 -5.45
C ILE A 36 -3.58 -3.35 -6.84
N GLY A 37 -4.60 -2.52 -7.08
CA GLY A 37 -4.76 -1.79 -8.33
C GLY A 37 -5.43 -0.42 -8.14
N GLU A 38 -5.42 0.39 -9.19
CA GLU A 38 -6.01 1.74 -9.20
C GLU A 38 -7.51 1.69 -9.56
N ARG A 39 -8.37 2.25 -8.70
CA ARG A 39 -9.81 2.42 -8.98
C ARG A 39 -10.05 3.66 -9.84
N SER A 40 -11.22 3.72 -10.49
CA SER A 40 -11.66 4.88 -11.29
C SER A 40 -11.76 6.19 -10.52
N THR A 41 -11.91 6.11 -9.19
CA THR A 41 -11.94 7.26 -8.27
C THR A 41 -10.56 7.68 -7.77
N GLY A 42 -9.49 7.03 -8.22
CA GLY A 42 -8.13 7.33 -7.81
C GLY A 42 -7.74 6.78 -6.45
N TYR A 43 -8.54 5.90 -5.86
CA TYR A 43 -8.15 5.12 -4.67
C TYR A 43 -7.57 3.77 -5.08
N LEU A 44 -6.80 3.16 -4.18
CA LEU A 44 -6.35 1.78 -4.32
C LEU A 44 -7.45 0.80 -3.92
N GLY A 45 -7.50 -0.33 -4.60
CA GLY A 45 -8.28 -1.50 -4.17
C GLY A 45 -7.42 -2.76 -4.15
N VAL A 46 -7.84 -3.74 -3.35
CA VAL A 46 -7.24 -5.07 -3.32
C VAL A 46 -7.72 -5.87 -4.53
N VAL A 47 -6.80 -6.52 -5.22
CA VAL A 47 -7.07 -7.37 -6.40
C VAL A 47 -7.22 -8.84 -5.98
N THR A 48 -6.45 -9.28 -4.99
CA THR A 48 -6.42 -10.68 -4.53
C THR A 48 -7.63 -11.04 -3.66
N THR A 49 -8.08 -12.29 -3.72
CA THR A 49 -9.18 -12.81 -2.89
C THR A 49 -8.84 -12.91 -1.40
N SER A 50 -7.56 -13.05 -1.05
CA SER A 50 -7.11 -13.25 0.33
C SER A 50 -5.88 -12.37 0.62
N PRO A 51 -6.07 -11.05 0.82
CA PRO A 51 -4.96 -10.15 1.08
C PRO A 51 -4.30 -10.43 2.42
N SER A 52 -2.99 -10.24 2.50
CA SER A 52 -2.30 -10.20 3.79
C SER A 52 -2.73 -8.97 4.60
N ALA A 53 -2.44 -8.99 5.91
CA ALA A 53 -2.66 -7.84 6.77
C ALA A 53 -1.86 -6.61 6.31
N ASP A 54 -0.67 -6.82 5.74
CA ASP A 54 0.19 -5.74 5.24
C ASP A 54 -0.39 -5.08 3.99
N VAL A 55 -0.94 -5.86 3.05
CA VAL A 55 -1.65 -5.33 1.88
C VAL A 55 -2.84 -4.48 2.32
N THR A 56 -3.64 -5.00 3.25
CA THR A 56 -4.81 -4.29 3.77
C THR A 56 -4.43 -2.98 4.45
N ARG A 57 -3.39 -3.00 5.29
CA ARG A 57 -2.88 -1.82 5.99
C ARG A 57 -2.34 -0.78 5.01
N LEU A 58 -1.58 -1.22 4.01
CA LEU A 58 -1.03 -0.35 2.97
C LEU A 58 -2.14 0.38 2.20
N VAL A 59 -3.17 -0.35 1.74
CA VAL A 59 -4.32 0.24 1.04
C VAL A 59 -5.02 1.27 1.92
N GLN A 60 -5.29 0.94 3.18
CA GLN A 60 -5.94 1.86 4.12
C GLN A 60 -5.12 3.14 4.34
N GLN A 61 -3.81 3.00 4.59
CA GLN A 61 -2.91 4.13 4.83
C GLN A 61 -2.81 5.05 3.61
N VAL A 62 -2.63 4.50 2.41
CA VAL A 62 -2.52 5.30 1.18
C VAL A 62 -3.85 5.97 0.85
N ASN A 63 -4.98 5.25 0.98
CA ASN A 63 -6.29 5.83 0.70
C ASN A 63 -6.67 6.94 1.69
N ALA A 64 -6.25 6.84 2.95
CA ALA A 64 -6.44 7.93 3.92
C ALA A 64 -5.67 9.20 3.50
N LYS A 65 -4.38 9.06 3.14
CA LYS A 65 -3.57 10.17 2.64
C LYS A 65 -4.15 10.78 1.35
N ARG A 66 -4.61 9.93 0.42
CA ARG A 66 -5.24 10.39 -0.83
C ARG A 66 -6.51 11.18 -0.56
N ARG A 67 -7.37 10.72 0.34
CA ARG A 67 -8.61 11.42 0.72
C ARG A 67 -8.34 12.82 1.26
N GLU A 68 -7.40 12.96 2.21
CA GLU A 68 -7.01 14.26 2.75
C GLU A 68 -6.47 15.18 1.65
N LEU A 69 -5.60 14.66 0.78
CA LEU A 69 -5.05 15.42 -0.34
C LEU A 69 -6.13 15.84 -1.35
N TYR A 70 -7.10 14.97 -1.63
CA TYR A 70 -8.19 15.27 -2.56
C TYR A 70 -9.13 16.32 -2.00
N GLN A 71 -9.45 16.26 -0.71
CA GLN A 71 -10.23 17.30 -0.02
C GLN A 71 -9.52 18.66 -0.11
N GLN A 72 -8.23 18.71 0.21
CA GLN A 72 -7.44 19.94 0.13
C GLN A 72 -7.41 20.49 -1.30
N LYS A 73 -7.09 19.66 -2.29
CA LYS A 73 -7.02 20.07 -3.70
C LYS A 73 -8.37 20.49 -4.27
N ALA A 74 -9.44 19.80 -3.89
CA ALA A 74 -10.80 20.14 -4.31
C ALA A 74 -11.21 21.52 -3.78
N ALA A 75 -10.95 21.78 -2.50
CA ALA A 75 -11.20 23.08 -1.88
C ALA A 75 -10.39 24.19 -2.57
N SER A 76 -9.09 23.99 -2.79
CA SER A 76 -8.25 24.97 -3.48
C SER A 76 -8.68 25.23 -4.93
N ALA A 77 -9.22 24.23 -5.61
CA ALA A 77 -9.66 24.34 -7.00
C ALA A 77 -11.13 24.77 -7.16
N GLY A 78 -11.88 24.92 -6.06
CA GLY A 78 -13.31 25.28 -6.11
C GLY A 78 -14.20 24.20 -6.75
N VAL A 79 -13.84 22.92 -6.61
CA VAL A 79 -14.63 21.80 -7.15
C VAL A 79 -15.04 20.85 -6.02
N SER A 80 -16.01 19.97 -6.28
CA SER A 80 -16.34 18.90 -5.33
C SER A 80 -15.20 17.88 -5.23
N VAL A 81 -15.11 17.20 -4.09
CA VAL A 81 -14.12 16.13 -3.87
C VAL A 81 -14.30 15.00 -4.89
N GLU A 82 -15.54 14.65 -5.22
CA GLU A 82 -15.87 13.64 -6.24
C GLU A 82 -15.29 14.00 -7.63
N VAL A 83 -15.39 15.26 -8.05
CA VAL A 83 -14.78 15.72 -9.31
C VAL A 83 -13.25 15.60 -9.25
N MET A 84 -12.64 15.91 -8.11
CA MET A 84 -11.20 15.77 -7.93
C MET A 84 -10.75 14.30 -7.96
N GLU A 85 -11.51 13.40 -7.32
CA GLU A 85 -11.30 11.96 -7.30
C GLU A 85 -11.35 11.38 -8.72
N LEU A 86 -12.43 11.64 -9.46
CA LEU A 86 -12.61 11.13 -10.83
C LEU A 86 -11.50 11.60 -11.78
N ARG A 87 -11.15 12.90 -11.74
CA ARG A 87 -10.06 13.45 -12.55
C ARG A 87 -8.71 12.85 -12.18
N THR A 88 -8.49 12.57 -10.90
CA THR A 88 -7.24 11.98 -10.42
C THR A 88 -7.17 10.49 -10.76
N GLY A 89 -8.27 9.76 -10.61
CA GLY A 89 -8.38 8.36 -10.99
C GLY A 89 -8.13 8.14 -12.46
N GLN A 90 -8.73 8.95 -13.35
CA GLN A 90 -8.44 8.91 -14.78
C GLN A 90 -6.93 9.04 -15.05
N ARG A 91 -6.27 10.07 -14.50
CA ARG A 91 -4.83 10.26 -14.67
C ARG A 91 -4.00 9.12 -14.10
N LEU A 92 -4.39 8.54 -12.97
CA LEU A 92 -3.69 7.41 -12.36
C LEU A 92 -3.80 6.17 -13.24
N GLN A 93 -4.97 5.88 -13.81
CA GLN A 93 -5.14 4.78 -14.76
C GLN A 93 -4.35 4.99 -16.06
N GLU A 94 -4.36 6.21 -16.61
CA GLU A 94 -3.57 6.58 -17.79
C GLU A 94 -2.06 6.38 -17.55
N ARG A 95 -1.58 6.72 -16.34
CA ARG A 95 -0.17 6.59 -15.95
C ARG A 95 0.21 5.23 -15.40
N THR A 96 -0.74 4.36 -15.12
CA THR A 96 -0.46 3.00 -14.62
C THR A 96 0.39 2.27 -15.68
N PRO A 97 1.55 1.69 -15.33
CA PRO A 97 2.36 0.89 -16.24
C PRO A 97 1.60 -0.33 -16.79
N ALA A 98 2.04 -0.82 -17.94
CA ALA A 98 1.59 -2.12 -18.44
C ALA A 98 1.97 -3.23 -17.43
N GLY A 99 1.09 -4.20 -17.24
CA GLY A 99 1.27 -5.29 -16.28
C GLY A 99 0.74 -5.02 -14.87
N GLU A 100 0.32 -3.79 -14.56
CA GLU A 100 -0.37 -3.45 -13.31
C GLU A 100 -1.90 -3.45 -13.49
N TYR A 101 -2.64 -3.46 -12.39
CA TYR A 101 -4.10 -3.55 -12.40
C TYR A 101 -4.79 -2.18 -12.28
N ILE A 102 -5.84 -1.99 -13.07
CA ILE A 102 -6.80 -0.90 -12.99
C ILE A 102 -8.23 -1.45 -12.91
N GLN A 103 -9.15 -0.68 -12.32
CA GLN A 103 -10.56 -1.03 -12.29
C GLN A 103 -11.28 -0.43 -13.50
N ASP A 104 -11.95 -1.26 -14.30
CA ASP A 104 -12.79 -0.82 -15.40
C ASP A 104 -14.08 -0.13 -14.91
N ALA A 105 -14.84 0.45 -15.84
CA ALA A 105 -16.09 1.15 -15.52
C ALA A 105 -17.18 0.24 -14.90
N ASN A 106 -17.06 -1.08 -15.06
CA ASN A 106 -17.96 -2.07 -14.47
C ASN A 106 -17.47 -2.57 -13.11
N GLY A 107 -16.40 -1.99 -12.57
CA GLY A 107 -15.83 -2.39 -11.29
C GLY A 107 -14.91 -3.62 -11.35
N ARG A 108 -14.59 -4.13 -12.54
CA ARG A 108 -13.74 -5.32 -12.71
C ARG A 108 -12.27 -4.94 -12.78
N TRP A 109 -11.42 -5.77 -12.19
CA TRP A 109 -9.98 -5.61 -12.31
C TRP A 109 -9.50 -6.06 -13.70
N VAL A 110 -8.76 -5.18 -14.37
CA VAL A 110 -8.13 -5.42 -15.67
C VAL A 110 -6.64 -5.16 -15.52
N ARG A 111 -5.82 -6.07 -16.05
CA ARG A 111 -4.38 -5.88 -16.16
C ARG A 111 -4.10 -5.07 -17.42
N LYS A 112 -3.42 -3.94 -17.26
CA LYS A 112 -3.11 -3.00 -18.36
C LYS A 112 -1.99 -3.52 -19.26
#